data_AF-A0A5B8B0U7-F1
#
_entry.id   AF-A0A5B8B0U7-F1
#
_cell.length_a   1.000
_cell.length_b   1.000
_cell.length_c   1.000
_cell.angle_alpha   90.00
_cell.angle_beta   90.00
_cell.angle_gamma   90.00
#
_symmetry.space_group_name_H-M   'P 1'
#
loop_
_entity.id
_entity.type
_entity.pdbx_description
1 polymer ?
#
loop_
_entity_poly.entity_id
_entity_poly.type
_entity_poly.pdbx_seq_one_letter_code
_entity_poly.pdbx_strand_id
1 'polypeptide(L)'
;MITTTKPLWPASELRITKNQAAFLANGLPPSWSPGLSDRTEDSLSRRRMLSWVVTPSGHGALRANAKGLAALNKYHGRSLVAANDNKGTMTNAA
;
A
#
# COMPACT_ATOMS: atom_id res chain seq x y z
N MET A 1 29.43 3.01 -15.04
CA MET A 1 28.17 2.93 -15.83
C MET A 1 27.04 2.76 -14.85
N ILE A 2 26.14 3.73 -14.72
CA ILE A 2 24.98 3.62 -13.83
C ILE A 2 23.87 2.98 -14.67
N THR A 3 23.60 1.71 -14.45
CA THR A 3 22.44 1.04 -15.03
C THR A 3 21.20 1.60 -14.35
N THR A 4 20.55 2.57 -14.97
CA THR A 4 19.24 3.06 -14.52
C THR A 4 18.22 1.94 -14.72
N THR A 5 18.12 1.03 -13.76
CA THR A 5 17.06 0.03 -13.72
C THR A 5 15.74 0.76 -13.68
N LYS A 6 15.03 0.74 -14.82
CA LYS A 6 13.65 1.22 -14.92
C LYS A 6 12.86 0.63 -13.73
N PRO A 7 12.17 1.46 -12.92
CA PRO A 7 11.40 0.92 -11.81
C PRO A 7 10.39 -0.09 -12.36
N LEU A 8 10.31 -1.25 -11.71
CA LEU A 8 9.56 -2.42 -12.16
C LEU A 8 8.08 -2.12 -12.45
N TRP A 9 7.53 -1.05 -11.84
CA TRP A 9 6.21 -0.50 -12.14
C TRP A 9 6.23 1.03 -12.19
N PRO A 10 5.46 1.65 -13.11
CA PRO A 10 5.35 3.09 -13.18
C PRO A 10 4.66 3.68 -11.94
N ALA A 11 4.94 4.95 -11.70
CA ALA A 11 4.48 5.66 -10.52
C ALA A 11 2.95 5.66 -10.33
N SER A 12 2.19 5.65 -11.43
CA SER A 12 0.74 5.59 -11.50
C SER A 12 0.20 4.23 -11.03
N GLU A 13 0.85 3.14 -11.42
CA GLU A 13 0.44 1.78 -11.06
C GLU A 13 0.60 1.48 -9.57
N LEU A 14 1.49 2.19 -8.88
CA LEU A 14 1.73 2.06 -7.44
C LEU A 14 0.86 2.99 -6.59
N ARG A 15 -0.03 3.82 -7.19
CA ARG A 15 -0.93 4.69 -6.42
C ARG A 15 -1.99 3.86 -5.70
N ILE A 16 -2.00 3.89 -4.38
CA ILE A 16 -3.00 3.18 -3.58
C ILE A 16 -3.75 4.15 -2.67
N THR A 17 -4.97 3.77 -2.28
CA THR A 17 -5.79 4.49 -1.29
C THR A 17 -5.36 4.14 0.14
N LYS A 18 -5.85 4.90 1.12
CA LYS A 18 -5.63 4.60 2.55
C LYS A 18 -6.10 3.20 2.93
N ASN A 19 -7.27 2.79 2.43
CA ASN A 19 -7.81 1.46 2.71
C ASN A 19 -6.96 0.38 2.06
N GLN A 20 -6.58 0.54 0.78
CA GLN A 20 -5.66 -0.39 0.12
C GLN A 20 -4.32 -0.51 0.86
N ALA A 21 -3.76 0.60 1.37
CA ALA A 21 -2.55 0.58 2.18
C ALA A 21 -2.75 -0.17 3.50
N ALA A 22 -3.86 0.09 4.21
CA ALA A 22 -4.19 -0.60 5.45
C ALA A 22 -4.35 -2.12 5.24
N PHE A 23 -5.02 -2.53 4.16
CA PHE A 23 -5.16 -3.94 3.78
C PHE A 23 -3.80 -4.57 3.46
N LEU A 24 -2.96 -3.90 2.67
CA LEU A 24 -1.64 -4.41 2.31
C LEU A 24 -0.71 -4.54 3.53
N ALA A 25 -0.85 -3.66 4.52
CA ALA A 25 -0.04 -3.68 5.74
C ALA A 25 -0.51 -4.74 6.74
N ASN A 26 -1.82 -4.85 6.98
CA ASN A 26 -2.36 -5.59 8.12
C ASN A 26 -3.29 -6.75 7.73
N GLY A 27 -3.63 -6.90 6.45
CA GLY A 27 -4.74 -7.74 6.02
C GLY A 27 -6.10 -7.11 6.35
N LEU A 28 -7.11 -7.95 6.52
CA LEU A 28 -8.50 -7.55 6.78
C LEU A 28 -8.68 -7.03 8.23
N PRO A 29 -8.95 -5.73 8.45
CA PRO A 29 -9.20 -5.21 9.78
C PRO A 29 -10.59 -5.62 10.29
N PRO A 30 -10.74 -5.96 11.58
CA PRO A 30 -12.04 -6.38 12.14
C PRO A 30 -13.08 -5.23 12.19
N SER A 31 -12.63 -3.98 12.09
CA SER A 31 -13.51 -2.80 12.09
C SER A 31 -14.11 -2.46 10.72
N TRP A 32 -13.72 -3.18 9.67
CA TRP A 32 -14.24 -2.92 8.33
C TRP A 32 -15.57 -3.61 8.11
N SER A 33 -16.49 -2.89 7.46
CA SER A 33 -17.71 -3.54 6.96
C SER A 33 -17.35 -4.58 5.89
N PRO A 34 -18.11 -5.67 5.77
CA PRO A 34 -17.86 -6.70 4.75
C PRO A 34 -17.73 -6.12 3.34
N GLY A 35 -18.65 -5.23 2.95
CA GLY A 35 -18.59 -4.60 1.62
C GLY A 35 -17.41 -3.64 1.42
N LEU A 36 -16.76 -3.13 2.48
CA LEU A 36 -15.51 -2.37 2.33
C LEU A 36 -14.33 -3.33 2.12
N SER A 37 -14.28 -4.41 2.89
CA SER A 37 -13.30 -5.49 2.77
C SER A 37 -13.28 -6.07 1.36
N ASP A 38 -14.42 -6.54 0.87
CA ASP A 38 -14.54 -7.20 -0.44
C ASP A 38 -14.10 -6.26 -1.57
N ARG A 39 -14.61 -5.02 -1.58
CA ARG A 39 -14.24 -4.02 -2.61
C ARG A 39 -12.74 -3.70 -2.58
N THR A 40 -12.12 -3.68 -1.41
CA THR A 40 -10.68 -3.38 -1.29
C THR A 40 -9.85 -4.54 -1.78
N GLU A 41 -10.19 -5.77 -1.38
CA GLU A 41 -9.56 -6.99 -1.83
C GLU A 41 -9.67 -7.14 -3.35
N ASP A 42 -10.89 -7.03 -3.91
CA ASP A 42 -11.13 -7.08 -5.35
C ASP A 42 -10.33 -6.04 -6.13
N SER A 43 -10.22 -4.83 -5.57
CA SER A 43 -9.45 -3.76 -6.18
C SER A 43 -7.96 -4.09 -6.22
N LEU A 44 -7.40 -4.67 -5.16
CA LEU A 44 -6.00 -5.07 -5.09
C LEU A 44 -5.71 -6.31 -5.95
N SER A 45 -6.62 -7.28 -5.98
CA SER A 45 -6.56 -8.49 -6.80
C SER A 45 -6.57 -8.16 -8.29
N ARG A 46 -7.51 -7.31 -8.77
CA ARG A 46 -7.54 -6.84 -10.16
C ARG A 46 -6.27 -6.10 -10.57
N ARG A 47 -5.59 -5.46 -9.62
CA ARG A 47 -4.32 -4.76 -9.83
C ARG A 47 -3.09 -5.66 -9.69
N ARG A 48 -3.29 -6.97 -9.44
CA ARG A 48 -2.25 -7.98 -9.25
C ARG A 48 -1.28 -7.62 -8.12
N MET A 49 -1.79 -7.08 -7.02
CA MET A 49 -1.00 -6.69 -5.84
C MET A 49 -1.02 -7.73 -4.72
N LEU A 50 -1.83 -8.78 -4.87
CA LEU A 50 -1.96 -9.88 -3.92
C LEU A 50 -1.53 -11.20 -4.57
N SER A 51 -1.08 -12.13 -3.73
CA SER A 51 -0.80 -13.52 -4.08
C SER A 51 -1.38 -14.45 -3.02
N TRP A 52 -1.88 -15.60 -3.46
CA TRP A 52 -2.33 -16.67 -2.56
C TRP A 52 -1.12 -17.34 -1.92
N VAL A 53 -1.13 -17.46 -0.60
CA VAL A 53 -0.08 -18.12 0.18
C VAL A 53 -0.74 -19.14 1.10
N VAL A 54 -0.19 -20.36 1.13
CA VAL A 54 -0.60 -21.38 2.09
C VAL A 54 0.31 -21.29 3.31
N THR A 55 -0.27 -21.12 4.49
CA THR A 55 0.46 -21.11 5.75
C THR A 55 0.95 -22.52 6.09
N PRO A 56 1.95 -22.66 6.98
CA PRO A 56 2.38 -23.98 7.47
C PRO A 56 1.23 -24.79 8.11
N SER A 57 0.21 -24.12 8.64
CA SER A 57 -1.00 -24.75 9.17
C SER A 57 -2.00 -25.19 8.10
N GLY A 58 -1.65 -25.15 6.81
CA GLY A 58 -2.51 -25.54 5.70
C GLY A 58 -3.62 -24.53 5.35
N HIS A 59 -3.64 -23.36 5.99
CA HIS A 59 -4.65 -22.34 5.74
C HIS A 59 -4.18 -21.41 4.60
N GLY A 60 -5.06 -21.16 3.64
CA GLY A 60 -4.78 -20.22 2.56
C GLY A 60 -5.12 -18.78 2.94
N ALA A 61 -4.27 -17.83 2.56
CA ALA A 61 -4.50 -16.41 2.75
C ALA A 61 -3.95 -15.59 1.58
N LEU A 62 -4.64 -14.48 1.26
CA LEU A 62 -4.09 -13.48 0.36
C LEU A 62 -3.07 -12.59 1.11
N ARG A 63 -1.90 -12.41 0.50
CA ARG A 63 -0.82 -11.56 1.02
C ARG A 63 -0.31 -10.61 -0.07
N ALA A 64 0.23 -9.47 0.35
CA ALA A 64 0.88 -8.54 -0.56
C ALA A 64 2.04 -9.22 -1.28
N ASN A 65 2.10 -9.10 -2.60
CA ASN A 65 3.24 -9.54 -3.40
C ASN A 65 4.24 -8.38 -3.61
N ALA A 66 5.29 -8.59 -4.41
CA ALA A 66 6.31 -7.56 -4.68
C ALA A 66 5.72 -6.23 -5.17
N LYS A 67 4.67 -6.25 -6.00
CA LYS A 67 3.98 -5.04 -6.48
C LYS A 67 3.19 -4.36 -5.36
N GLY A 68 2.48 -5.14 -4.55
CA GLY A 68 1.75 -4.64 -3.38
C GLY A 68 2.67 -3.98 -2.35
N LEU A 69 3.82 -4.60 -2.06
CA LEU A 69 4.84 -4.07 -1.15
C LEU A 69 5.47 -2.78 -1.69
N ALA A 70 5.80 -2.73 -2.99
CA ALA A 70 6.31 -1.52 -3.63
C ALA A 70 5.30 -0.35 -3.55
N ALA A 71 4.00 -0.64 -3.73
CA ALA A 71 2.95 0.35 -3.59
C ALA A 71 2.80 0.85 -2.15
N LEU A 72 2.88 -0.05 -1.16
CA LEU A 72 2.81 0.30 0.26
C LEU A 72 3.99 1.20 0.67
N ASN A 73 5.22 0.84 0.30
CA ASN A 73 6.41 1.63 0.57
C ASN A 73 6.30 3.04 -0.03
N LYS A 74 5.80 3.14 -1.27
CA LYS A 74 5.55 4.43 -1.92
C LYS A 74 4.50 5.27 -1.19
N TYR A 75 3.42 4.64 -0.73
CA TYR A 75 2.36 5.32 0.01
C TYR A 75 2.89 5.91 1.32
N HIS A 76 3.68 5.15 2.08
CA HIS A 76 4.35 5.65 3.29
C HIS A 76 5.34 6.77 2.98
N GLY A 77 6.13 6.66 1.90
CA GLY A 77 7.02 7.75 1.48
C GLY A 77 6.27 9.06 1.21
N ARG A 78 5.10 9.01 0.57
CA ARG A 78 4.23 10.18 0.40
C ARG A 78 3.61 10.66 1.71
N SER A 79 3.19 9.73 2.56
CA SER A 79 2.60 10.08 3.87
C SER A 79 3.61 10.77 4.77
N LEU A 80 4.88 10.36 4.74
CA LEU A 80 5.96 10.98 5.48
C LEU A 80 6.30 12.36 4.92
N VAL A 81 6.37 12.52 3.59
CA VAL A 81 6.55 13.84 2.95
C VAL A 81 5.39 14.78 3.34
N ALA A 82 4.13 14.35 3.18
CA ALA A 82 2.98 15.15 3.56
C ALA A 82 2.92 15.49 5.07
N ALA A 83 3.35 14.56 5.94
CA ALA A 83 3.43 14.83 7.38
C ALA A 83 4.57 15.80 7.74
N ASN A 84 5.64 15.83 6.94
CA ASN A 84 6.77 16.75 7.12
C ASN A 84 6.46 18.15 6.58
N ASP A 85 5.76 18.25 5.44
CA ASP A 85 5.33 19.52 4.85
C ASP A 85 4.35 20.28 5.78
N ASN A 86 3.58 19.56 6.60
CA ASN A 86 2.67 20.13 7.60
C ASN A 86 3.35 20.66 8.88
N LYS A 87 4.68 20.55 9.02
CA LYS A 87 5.44 21.13 10.15
C LYS A 87 6.10 22.48 9.82
N GLY A 88 5.84 23.04 8.64
CA GLY A 88 6.52 24.21 8.09
C GLY A 88 5.76 25.54 8.08
N THR A 89 4.73 25.73 8.93
CA THR A 89 4.04 27.03 9.06
C THR A 89 3.68 27.35 10.51
N MET A 90 4.68 27.38 11.41
CA MET A 90 4.62 28.32 12.53
C MET A 90 5.50 29.50 12.16
N THR A 91 4.84 30.52 11.62
CA THR A 91 5.35 31.89 11.51
C THR A 91 5.73 32.38 12.89
N ASN A 92 7.02 32.49 13.18
CA ASN A 92 7.48 33.49 14.15
C ASN A 92 7.59 34.82 13.41
N ALA A 93 6.45 35.51 13.33
CA ALA A 93 6.44 36.96 13.24
C ALA A 93 6.50 37.49 14.68
N ALA A 94 7.67 37.96 15.08
CA ALA A 94 7.91 39.02 16.07
C ALA A 94 9.43 39.22 16.21
#